data_AF-A0A2E9LG59-F1
#
_entry.id   AF-A0A2E9LG59-F1
#
_cell.length_a   1.000
_cell.length_b   1.000
_cell.length_c   1.000
_cell.angle_alpha   90.00
_cell.angle_beta   90.00
_cell.angle_gamma   90.00
#
_symmetry.space_group_name_H-M   'P 1'
#
loop_
_entity.id
_entity.type
_entity.pdbx_description
1 polymer ?
#
loop_
_entity_poly.entity_id
_entity_poly.type
_entity_poly.pdbx_seq_one_letter_code
_entity_poly.pdbx_strand_id
1 'polypeptide(L)'
;MELSNKILSEITVHMKYARYLDDEQRRETWEELVTRNMNMHLKKFPQLELQIRKAYKMVRDKKVLPSMRSMQFGGKPIEVAPNRIFNCAFMPIDDWRSFGEAMFLLLGGTGVGYSVQTHHVEKLPEITKPNPKRTRRFLVNDSIEGWADAVKALVRSYFNGGSKLRFDFSDIRPKGAALITSGGKAPGPQPLRECLVKLEGMLSEKDNGDKLSSIEVHDMICYIADAVLAGGIRRAALISLFSADDQEMISAKTGDWWEKNPQRGRANNSVVLLRHKIDKEYFMDLWDRVKASGAGEPGFYFSNDKDWGTNPCCEIGLRPYQFCNLTEVNVSNVESQEDLENRVRAGAFIGTLQASYTDFHYLRDVWRRTTEKDALIGVSMTGIASNAVLQLDMEAAARAVKEENAKTAEIIGIKPAARTTCVKPAGTTSLTLGTSSGIHAWHNDYYIRRLRVGKNEAIYSYLLENHPELVEDEYFNPHTTAVISIPQKAPEGSIMRTESALQLLKRVKLVTDEWVKPGFRKGQNTHNISATISIKDAEWVDVGEWMWENRTSYNGLSVLPYDGGTYTQAPFEDCSKETYDVMMDSLTSIDLTKVTEAEDNTDLKSEAACAGGACEIKFV
;
A
#
# COMPACT_ATOMS: atom_id res chain seq x y z
N MET A 1 -8.43 -24.52 8.49
CA MET A 1 -7.08 -24.00 8.19
C MET A 1 -6.10 -24.99 8.80
N GLU A 2 -5.11 -25.46 8.05
CA GLU A 2 -4.05 -26.32 8.59
C GLU A 2 -3.23 -25.59 9.68
N LEU A 3 -2.55 -26.34 10.55
CA LEU A 3 -1.83 -25.78 11.70
C LEU A 3 -0.77 -24.75 11.29
N SER A 4 0.03 -25.04 10.26
CA SER A 4 1.05 -24.13 9.73
C SER A 4 0.46 -22.79 9.28
N ASN A 5 -0.62 -22.81 8.52
CA ASN A 5 -1.33 -21.61 8.06
C ASN A 5 -1.91 -20.82 9.23
N LYS A 6 -2.38 -21.51 10.29
CA LYS A 6 -2.86 -20.86 11.51
C LYS A 6 -1.72 -20.14 12.24
N ILE A 7 -0.56 -20.79 12.43
CA ILE A 7 0.63 -20.21 13.06
C ILE A 7 1.12 -18.99 12.28
N LEU A 8 1.29 -19.11 10.96
CA LEU A 8 1.71 -18.00 10.11
C LEU A 8 0.74 -16.81 10.18
N SER A 9 -0.56 -17.11 10.18
CA SER A 9 -1.62 -16.11 10.30
C SER A 9 -1.58 -15.41 11.66
N GLU A 10 -1.43 -16.15 12.76
CA GLU A 10 -1.38 -15.61 14.12
C GLU A 10 -0.15 -14.73 14.35
N ILE A 11 1.03 -15.18 13.91
CA ILE A 11 2.28 -14.38 13.94
C ILE A 11 2.10 -13.11 13.12
N THR A 12 1.54 -13.21 11.91
CA THR A 12 1.28 -12.05 11.06
C THR A 12 0.31 -11.07 11.73
N VAL A 13 -0.78 -11.55 12.32
CA VAL A 13 -1.74 -10.71 13.04
C VAL A 13 -1.07 -10.00 14.21
N HIS A 14 -0.31 -10.72 15.03
CA HIS A 14 0.39 -10.15 16.17
C HIS A 14 1.39 -9.06 15.76
N MET A 15 2.23 -9.35 14.76
CA MET A 15 3.27 -8.42 14.32
C MET A 15 2.72 -7.21 13.53
N LYS A 16 1.61 -7.38 12.80
CA LYS A 16 1.18 -6.39 11.77
C LYS A 16 -0.15 -5.71 12.08
N TYR A 17 -1.03 -6.30 12.88
CA TYR A 17 -2.38 -5.80 13.10
C TYR A 17 -2.68 -5.49 14.57
N ALA A 18 -2.19 -6.33 15.48
CA ALA A 18 -2.53 -6.27 16.88
C ALA A 18 -1.95 -5.03 17.57
N ARG A 19 -2.82 -4.29 18.26
CA ARG A 19 -2.41 -3.14 19.05
C ARG A 19 -1.84 -3.61 20.39
N TYR A 20 -0.84 -2.88 20.90
CA TYR A 20 -0.40 -3.04 22.28
C TYR A 20 -1.47 -2.57 23.27
N LEU A 21 -1.68 -3.35 24.33
CA LEU A 21 -2.59 -3.06 25.43
C LEU A 21 -1.77 -2.73 26.68
N ASP A 22 -1.66 -1.44 27.02
CA ASP A 22 -0.81 -0.97 28.12
C ASP A 22 -1.15 -1.65 29.47
N ASP A 23 -2.44 -1.80 29.77
CA ASP A 23 -2.91 -2.39 31.04
C ASP A 23 -2.61 -3.90 31.15
N GLU A 24 -2.48 -4.59 30.02
CA GLU A 24 -2.27 -6.04 29.96
C GLU A 24 -0.84 -6.43 29.56
N GLN A 25 -0.01 -5.46 29.18
CA GLN A 25 1.38 -5.66 28.75
C GLN A 25 1.53 -6.74 27.66
N ARG A 26 0.59 -6.78 26.73
CA ARG A 26 0.58 -7.72 25.59
C ARG A 26 -0.10 -7.06 24.39
N ARG A 27 -0.10 -7.75 23.25
CA ARG A 27 -0.91 -7.33 22.10
C ARG A 27 -2.30 -7.95 22.12
N GLU A 28 -3.21 -7.30 21.41
CA GLU A 28 -4.55 -7.80 21.15
C GLU A 28 -4.54 -9.19 20.52
N THR A 29 -5.46 -10.03 20.95
CA THR A 29 -5.86 -11.24 20.22
C THR A 29 -6.65 -10.87 18.97
N TRP A 30 -6.84 -11.84 18.07
CA TRP A 30 -7.71 -11.67 16.90
C TRP A 30 -9.13 -11.23 17.28
N GLU A 31 -9.72 -11.84 18.32
CA GLU A 31 -11.08 -11.52 18.74
C GLU A 31 -11.20 -10.11 19.33
N GLU A 32 -10.23 -9.66 20.12
CA GLU A 32 -10.18 -8.30 20.66
C GLU A 32 -10.04 -7.26 19.55
N LEU A 33 -9.15 -7.52 18.60
CA LEU A 33 -8.91 -6.66 17.45
C LEU A 33 -10.17 -6.52 16.59
N VAL A 34 -10.79 -7.64 16.21
CA VAL A 34 -12.02 -7.66 15.42
C VAL A 34 -13.15 -6.95 16.17
N THR A 35 -13.24 -7.16 17.48
CA THR A 35 -14.26 -6.52 18.33
C THR A 35 -14.06 -5.02 18.44
N ARG A 36 -12.82 -4.54 18.63
CA ARG A 36 -12.49 -3.11 18.62
C ARG A 36 -12.90 -2.45 17.30
N ASN A 37 -12.56 -3.08 16.18
CA ASN A 37 -12.91 -2.56 14.86
C ASN A 37 -14.44 -2.55 14.64
N MET A 38 -15.14 -3.63 15.00
CA MET A 38 -16.60 -3.72 14.97
C MET A 38 -17.27 -2.61 15.79
N ASN A 39 -16.81 -2.41 17.02
CA ASN A 39 -17.38 -1.43 17.96
C ASN A 39 -17.25 0.02 17.46
N MET A 40 -16.16 0.34 16.74
CA MET A 40 -16.03 1.63 16.05
C MET A 40 -17.18 1.86 15.06
N HIS A 41 -17.51 0.85 14.25
CA HIS A 41 -18.62 0.94 13.30
C HIS A 41 -19.98 0.94 13.99
N LEU A 42 -20.19 0.14 15.04
CA LEU A 42 -21.43 0.14 15.83
C LEU A 42 -21.70 1.50 16.47
N LYS A 43 -20.66 2.16 16.99
CA LYS A 43 -20.78 3.50 17.58
C LYS A 43 -21.21 4.55 16.56
N LYS A 44 -20.70 4.47 15.32
CA LYS A 44 -21.07 5.39 14.24
C LYS A 44 -22.44 5.06 13.62
N PHE A 45 -22.82 3.78 13.61
CA PHE A 45 -24.03 3.27 12.93
C PHE A 45 -24.85 2.32 13.83
N PRO A 46 -25.39 2.80 14.97
CA PRO A 46 -26.15 1.96 15.89
C PRO A 46 -27.39 1.31 15.23
N GLN A 47 -27.99 1.98 14.24
CA GLN A 47 -29.14 1.47 13.49
C GLN A 47 -28.83 0.26 12.59
N LEU A 48 -27.54 -0.04 12.36
CA LEU A 48 -27.09 -1.17 11.54
C LEU A 48 -26.48 -2.30 12.38
N GLU A 49 -26.77 -2.36 13.68
CA GLU A 49 -26.13 -3.31 14.61
C GLU A 49 -26.18 -4.76 14.12
N LEU A 50 -27.35 -5.24 13.69
CA LEU A 50 -27.53 -6.62 13.25
C LEU A 50 -26.68 -6.93 12.00
N GLN A 51 -26.67 -6.02 11.03
CA GLN A 51 -25.92 -6.15 9.78
C GLN A 51 -24.42 -6.11 10.04
N ILE A 52 -23.96 -5.22 10.93
CA ILE A 52 -22.56 -5.11 11.35
C ILE A 52 -22.13 -6.41 12.03
N ARG A 53 -22.87 -6.90 13.04
CA ARG A 53 -22.52 -8.15 13.73
C ARG A 53 -22.49 -9.34 12.76
N LYS A 54 -23.44 -9.41 11.82
CA LYS A 54 -23.46 -10.46 10.78
C LYS A 54 -22.23 -10.39 9.87
N ALA A 55 -21.87 -9.22 9.36
CA ALA A 55 -20.68 -9.06 8.53
C ALA A 55 -19.39 -9.37 9.30
N TYR A 56 -19.29 -8.94 10.56
CA TYR A 56 -18.12 -9.19 11.40
C TYR A 56 -17.98 -10.64 11.88
N LYS A 57 -19.03 -11.47 11.79
CA LYS A 57 -18.86 -12.92 11.90
C LYS A 57 -17.94 -13.46 10.81
N MET A 58 -18.10 -13.01 9.56
CA MET A 58 -17.20 -13.40 8.46
C MET A 58 -15.78 -12.88 8.64
N VAL A 59 -15.60 -11.77 9.37
CA VAL A 59 -14.28 -11.26 9.73
C VAL A 59 -13.63 -12.18 10.76
N ARG A 60 -14.33 -12.54 11.84
CA ARG A 60 -13.84 -13.53 12.83
C ARG A 60 -13.42 -14.83 12.17
N ASP A 61 -14.27 -15.33 11.27
CA ASP A 61 -14.06 -16.57 10.52
C ASP A 61 -12.98 -16.46 9.42
N LYS A 62 -12.31 -15.30 9.27
CA LYS A 62 -11.28 -15.03 8.25
C LYS A 62 -11.76 -15.31 6.81
N LYS A 63 -13.04 -15.06 6.53
CA LYS A 63 -13.62 -15.12 5.18
C LYS A 63 -13.53 -13.78 4.46
N VAL A 64 -13.59 -12.68 5.22
CA VAL A 64 -13.53 -11.30 4.73
C VAL A 64 -12.68 -10.48 5.69
N LEU A 65 -11.87 -9.55 5.20
CA LEU A 65 -11.18 -8.58 6.03
C LEU A 65 -11.60 -7.14 5.67
N PRO A 66 -11.81 -6.27 6.68
CA PRO A 66 -11.81 -4.82 6.48
C PRO A 66 -10.47 -4.33 5.93
N SER A 67 -10.34 -3.03 5.64
CA SER A 67 -9.04 -2.48 5.25
C SER A 67 -8.01 -2.74 6.36
N MET A 68 -6.75 -2.99 6.01
CA MET A 68 -5.68 -3.20 7.01
C MET A 68 -5.62 -2.03 7.99
N ARG A 69 -5.83 -0.81 7.49
CA ARG A 69 -5.83 0.40 8.29
C ARG A 69 -7.03 0.51 9.23
N SER A 70 -8.20 0.06 8.79
CA SER A 70 -9.39 -0.06 9.66
C SER A 70 -9.08 -0.98 10.84
N MET A 71 -8.48 -2.15 10.56
CA MET A 71 -8.12 -3.13 11.59
C MET A 71 -7.03 -2.61 12.54
N GLN A 72 -5.96 -2.02 12.00
CA GLN A 72 -4.85 -1.46 12.79
C GLN A 72 -5.28 -0.27 13.67
N PHE A 73 -6.05 0.68 13.13
CA PHE A 73 -6.34 1.98 13.78
C PHE A 73 -7.78 2.13 14.27
N GLY A 74 -8.59 1.08 14.17
CA GLY A 74 -9.98 1.04 14.62
C GLY A 74 -10.17 1.65 16.02
N GLY A 75 -11.18 2.51 16.17
CA GLY A 75 -11.48 3.25 17.39
C GLY A 75 -10.94 4.68 17.37
N LYS A 76 -10.47 5.16 18.53
CA LYS A 76 -10.09 6.57 18.75
C LYS A 76 -9.17 7.18 17.67
N PRO A 77 -8.15 6.48 17.13
CA PRO A 77 -7.27 7.07 16.13
C PRO A 77 -8.00 7.46 14.84
N ILE A 78 -8.93 6.63 14.36
CA ILE A 78 -9.78 6.94 13.19
C ILE A 78 -10.87 7.95 13.55
N GLU A 79 -11.40 7.93 14.78
CA GLU A 79 -12.39 8.94 15.22
C GLU A 79 -11.81 10.37 15.20
N VAL A 80 -10.53 10.53 15.54
CA VAL A 80 -9.84 11.83 15.55
C VAL A 80 -9.30 12.22 14.17
N ALA A 81 -8.81 11.23 13.41
CA ALA A 81 -8.27 11.45 12.07
C ALA A 81 -8.84 10.42 11.09
N PRO A 82 -10.07 10.63 10.57
CA PRO A 82 -10.77 9.69 9.71
C PRO A 82 -10.00 9.27 8.46
N ASN A 83 -9.13 10.14 7.93
CA ASN A 83 -8.25 9.82 6.80
C ASN A 83 -7.36 8.59 7.06
N ARG A 84 -7.06 8.25 8.33
CA ARG A 84 -6.23 7.09 8.69
C ARG A 84 -6.82 5.75 8.28
N ILE A 85 -8.13 5.67 8.05
CA ILE A 85 -8.80 4.43 7.60
C ILE A 85 -8.44 4.06 6.15
N PHE A 86 -7.97 5.03 5.37
CA PHE A 86 -7.63 4.87 3.97
C PHE A 86 -6.13 4.58 3.80
N ASN A 87 -5.81 3.49 3.12
CA ASN A 87 -4.43 3.01 2.95
C ASN A 87 -3.61 3.90 2.03
N CYS A 88 -4.22 4.43 0.97
CA CYS A 88 -3.52 5.16 -0.07
C CYS A 88 -4.38 6.30 -0.62
N ALA A 89 -3.72 7.22 -1.31
CA ALA A 89 -4.28 8.41 -1.90
C ALA A 89 -3.63 8.73 -3.26
N PHE A 90 -4.24 9.63 -4.02
CA PHE A 90 -3.64 10.22 -5.22
C PHE A 90 -3.83 11.74 -5.27
N MET A 91 -2.79 12.49 -5.65
CA MET A 91 -2.88 13.92 -5.95
C MET A 91 -1.91 14.39 -7.04
N PRO A 92 -2.32 15.29 -7.95
CA PRO A 92 -1.37 16.03 -8.76
C PRO A 92 -0.60 17.03 -7.88
N ILE A 93 0.68 17.26 -8.20
CA ILE A 93 1.45 18.35 -7.60
C ILE A 93 1.23 19.63 -8.41
N ASP A 94 -0.02 20.11 -8.39
CA ASP A 94 -0.45 21.32 -9.10
C ASP A 94 -0.73 22.52 -8.19
N ASP A 95 -0.48 22.38 -6.90
CA ASP A 95 -0.62 23.41 -5.89
C ASP A 95 0.50 23.26 -4.86
N TRP A 96 1.11 24.38 -4.45
CA TRP A 96 2.20 24.37 -3.47
C TRP A 96 1.81 23.78 -2.10
N ARG A 97 0.51 23.71 -1.78
CA ARG A 97 0.01 23.06 -0.57
C ARG A 97 0.15 21.55 -0.62
N SER A 98 0.22 20.95 -1.81
CA SER A 98 0.35 19.50 -2.00
C SER A 98 1.63 18.93 -1.35
N PHE A 99 2.71 19.70 -1.23
CA PHE A 99 3.93 19.25 -0.53
C PHE A 99 3.69 19.03 0.97
N GLY A 100 2.96 19.94 1.63
CA GLY A 100 2.56 19.75 3.03
C GLY A 100 1.54 18.62 3.19
N GLU A 101 0.61 18.47 2.25
CA GLU A 101 -0.34 17.35 2.26
C GLU A 101 0.36 16.00 2.06
N ALA A 102 1.41 15.92 1.23
CA ALA A 102 2.24 14.71 1.09
C ALA A 102 2.86 14.30 2.43
N MET A 103 3.49 15.25 3.14
CA MET A 103 4.06 15.02 4.46
C MET A 103 3.00 14.51 5.45
N PHE A 104 1.83 15.17 5.50
CA PHE A 104 0.73 14.78 6.39
C PHE A 104 0.22 13.35 6.10
N LEU A 105 -0.02 13.04 4.83
CA LEU A 105 -0.53 11.73 4.42
C LEU A 105 0.47 10.62 4.73
N LEU A 106 1.75 10.83 4.39
CA LEU A 106 2.80 9.84 4.60
C LEU A 106 3.05 9.59 6.10
N LEU A 107 3.13 10.64 6.93
CA LEU A 107 3.20 10.48 8.40
C LEU A 107 1.93 9.83 8.98
N GLY A 108 0.78 10.04 8.33
CA GLY A 108 -0.46 9.32 8.65
C GLY A 108 -0.40 7.82 8.33
N GLY A 109 0.61 7.36 7.58
CA GLY A 109 0.75 6.00 7.08
C GLY A 109 -0.03 5.73 5.78
N THR A 110 -0.49 6.78 5.10
CA THR A 110 -1.17 6.70 3.80
C THR A 110 -0.14 6.76 2.68
N GLY A 111 -0.10 5.75 1.81
CA GLY A 111 0.72 5.77 0.60
C GLY A 111 0.20 6.80 -0.41
N VAL A 112 1.07 7.51 -1.12
CA VAL A 112 0.68 8.62 -1.99
C VAL A 112 1.12 8.33 -3.42
N GLY A 113 0.15 8.12 -4.31
CA GLY A 113 0.38 8.34 -5.72
C GLY A 113 0.36 9.82 -6.02
N TYR A 114 1.28 10.30 -6.83
CA TYR A 114 1.28 11.69 -7.21
C TYR A 114 1.63 11.88 -8.67
N SER A 115 1.18 13.00 -9.24
CA SER A 115 1.49 13.34 -10.62
C SER A 115 2.42 14.53 -10.70
N VAL A 116 3.53 14.33 -11.41
CA VAL A 116 4.48 15.35 -11.87
C VAL A 116 4.39 15.53 -13.38
N GLN A 117 3.28 15.12 -14.01
CA GLN A 117 3.02 15.45 -15.41
C GLN A 117 3.14 16.97 -15.62
N THR A 118 3.74 17.37 -16.74
CA THR A 118 4.12 18.74 -17.09
C THR A 118 2.97 19.73 -16.86
N HIS A 119 1.75 19.41 -17.32
CA HIS A 119 0.59 20.30 -17.19
C HIS A 119 0.07 20.45 -15.74
N HIS A 120 0.49 19.59 -14.82
CA HIS A 120 0.27 19.78 -13.38
C HIS A 120 1.33 20.69 -12.79
N VAL A 121 2.60 20.41 -13.06
CA VAL A 121 3.75 21.16 -12.54
C VAL A 121 3.72 22.61 -13.02
N GLU A 122 3.31 22.86 -14.27
CA GLU A 122 3.17 24.20 -14.85
C GLU A 122 2.19 25.12 -14.09
N LYS A 123 1.24 24.54 -13.34
CA LYS A 123 0.27 25.29 -12.52
C LYS A 123 0.88 25.80 -11.22
N LEU A 124 2.04 25.29 -10.81
CA LEU A 124 2.77 25.83 -9.67
C LEU A 124 3.19 27.29 -9.98
N PRO A 125 3.18 28.18 -8.97
CA PRO A 125 3.68 29.54 -9.14
C PRO A 125 5.16 29.55 -9.53
N GLU A 126 5.62 30.64 -10.12
CA GLU A 126 7.05 30.90 -10.24
C GLU A 126 7.69 31.13 -8.88
N ILE A 127 8.98 30.84 -8.78
CA ILE A 127 9.77 31.06 -7.57
C ILE A 127 9.88 32.56 -7.31
N THR A 128 9.54 32.94 -6.08
CA THR A 128 9.78 34.25 -5.48
C THR A 128 10.47 34.02 -4.14
N LYS A 129 11.80 34.15 -4.12
CA LYS A 129 12.65 33.92 -2.96
C LYS A 129 12.24 34.81 -1.77
N PRO A 130 12.35 34.29 -0.54
CA PRO A 130 12.18 35.12 0.64
C PRO A 130 13.29 36.18 0.75
N ASN A 131 12.98 37.31 1.37
CA ASN A 131 13.96 38.38 1.58
C ASN A 131 15.05 37.92 2.57
N PRO A 132 16.33 37.87 2.17
CA PRO A 132 17.41 37.37 3.02
C PRO A 132 17.70 38.27 4.22
N LYS A 133 17.31 39.55 4.18
CA LYS A 133 17.50 40.51 5.27
C LYS A 133 16.42 40.43 6.35
N ARG A 134 15.37 39.64 6.14
CA ARG A 134 14.26 39.47 7.09
C ARG A 134 14.17 38.03 7.52
N THR A 135 14.29 37.76 8.82
CA THR A 135 14.15 36.41 9.38
C THR A 135 12.95 36.34 10.31
N ARG A 136 12.16 35.27 10.19
CA ARG A 136 11.04 34.97 11.08
C ARG A 136 11.23 33.61 11.74
N ARG A 137 11.10 33.53 13.06
CA ARG A 137 11.05 32.26 13.79
C ARG A 137 9.74 31.52 13.47
N PHE A 138 9.83 30.23 13.16
CA PHE A 138 8.68 29.33 12.99
C PHE A 138 8.83 28.18 13.99
N LEU A 139 7.99 28.18 15.04
CA LEU A 139 7.93 27.06 15.98
C LEU A 139 7.16 25.91 15.33
N VAL A 140 7.78 24.74 15.24
CA VAL A 140 7.16 23.53 14.72
C VAL A 140 6.47 22.82 15.87
N ASN A 141 5.13 22.74 15.82
CA ASN A 141 4.35 22.04 16.83
C ASN A 141 4.62 20.54 16.82
N ASP A 142 4.54 19.90 17.98
CA ASP A 142 4.73 18.45 18.16
C ASP A 142 3.54 17.60 17.67
N SER A 143 3.23 17.68 16.38
CA SER A 143 2.19 16.89 15.73
C SER A 143 2.51 16.62 14.25
N ILE A 144 1.76 15.69 13.64
CA ILE A 144 1.86 15.41 12.20
C ILE A 144 1.52 16.67 11.38
N GLU A 145 0.50 17.41 11.81
CA GLU A 145 0.11 18.70 11.23
C GLU A 145 1.23 19.73 11.37
N GLY A 146 1.91 19.78 12.52
CA GLY A 146 3.06 20.67 12.73
C GLY A 146 4.22 20.40 11.76
N TRP A 147 4.55 19.13 11.53
CA TRP A 147 5.57 18.73 10.54
C TRP A 147 5.15 19.12 9.12
N ALA A 148 3.89 18.84 8.77
CA ALA A 148 3.32 19.20 7.47
C ALA A 148 3.25 20.73 7.26
N ASP A 149 2.95 21.48 8.32
CA ASP A 149 2.93 22.95 8.33
C ASP A 149 4.33 23.53 8.14
N ALA A 150 5.38 22.90 8.68
CA ALA A 150 6.76 23.34 8.46
C ALA A 150 7.17 23.24 6.98
N VAL A 151 6.88 22.11 6.34
CA VAL A 151 7.10 21.91 4.88
C VAL A 151 6.28 22.92 4.08
N LYS A 152 4.99 23.04 4.40
CA LYS A 152 4.08 23.99 3.76
C LYS A 152 4.57 25.43 3.89
N ALA A 153 5.07 25.82 5.06
CA ALA A 153 5.58 27.17 5.32
C ALA A 153 6.87 27.46 4.55
N LEU A 154 7.81 26.50 4.50
CA LEU A 154 9.03 26.62 3.71
C LEU A 154 8.70 26.83 2.22
N VAL A 155 7.93 25.91 1.64
CA VAL A 155 7.56 25.94 0.23
C VAL A 155 6.81 27.24 -0.12
N ARG A 156 5.85 27.65 0.72
CA ARG A 156 5.14 28.93 0.56
C ARG A 156 6.09 30.12 0.53
N SER A 157 7.12 30.14 1.38
CA SER A 157 8.05 31.28 1.45
C SER A 157 8.87 31.48 0.18
N TYR A 158 9.00 30.44 -0.65
CA TYR A 158 9.69 30.49 -1.94
C TYR A 158 8.74 30.65 -3.14
N PHE A 159 7.42 30.51 -2.98
CA PHE A 159 6.44 30.84 -4.02
C PHE A 159 5.76 32.20 -3.83
N ASN A 160 5.70 32.69 -2.58
CA ASN A 160 5.04 33.95 -2.23
C ASN A 160 6.02 34.99 -1.66
N GLY A 161 7.31 34.67 -1.57
CA GLY A 161 8.31 35.49 -0.90
C GLY A 161 8.05 35.65 0.60
N GLY A 162 8.51 36.76 1.16
CA GLY A 162 8.33 37.11 2.57
C GLY A 162 9.64 37.11 3.35
N SER A 163 9.63 36.57 4.57
CA SER A 163 10.83 36.47 5.42
C SER A 163 11.44 35.09 5.32
N LYS A 164 12.77 35.01 5.36
CA LYS A 164 13.47 33.74 5.53
C LYS A 164 13.03 33.10 6.84
N LEU A 165 12.67 31.81 6.81
CA LEU A 165 12.21 31.10 7.99
C LEU A 165 13.39 30.53 8.77
N ARG A 166 13.34 30.70 10.10
CA ARG A 166 14.20 29.99 11.04
C ARG A 166 13.34 29.01 11.83
N PHE A 167 13.41 27.75 11.47
CA PHE A 167 12.65 26.69 12.14
C PHE A 167 13.17 26.44 13.55
N ASP A 168 12.24 26.35 14.48
CA ASP A 168 12.47 26.01 15.88
C ASP A 168 11.76 24.69 16.17
N PHE A 169 12.55 23.69 16.55
CA PHE A 169 12.11 22.32 16.79
C PHE A 169 11.99 22.00 18.29
N SER A 170 12.09 23.00 19.17
CA SER A 170 12.11 22.82 20.63
C SER A 170 10.84 22.19 21.21
N ASP A 171 9.71 22.30 20.52
CA ASP A 171 8.45 21.68 20.94
C ASP A 171 8.39 20.18 20.55
N ILE A 172 9.12 19.76 19.51
CA ILE A 172 9.07 18.37 19.02
C ILE A 172 9.66 17.40 20.06
N ARG A 173 8.89 16.37 20.39
CA ARG A 173 9.30 15.34 21.36
C ARG A 173 10.61 14.65 20.95
N PRO A 174 11.45 14.23 21.91
CA PRO A 174 12.70 13.56 21.61
C PRO A 174 12.49 12.18 20.99
N LYS A 175 13.53 11.66 20.33
CA LYS A 175 13.57 10.30 19.81
C LYS A 175 13.32 9.29 20.95
N GLY A 176 12.46 8.32 20.71
CA GLY A 176 12.10 7.29 21.70
C GLY A 176 10.85 7.62 22.53
N ALA A 177 10.35 8.86 22.51
CA ALA A 177 9.12 9.21 23.21
C ALA A 177 7.89 8.45 22.67
N ALA A 178 6.96 8.07 23.53
CA ALA A 178 5.79 7.29 23.14
C ALA A 178 4.83 8.07 22.21
N LEU A 179 4.21 7.34 21.27
CA LEU A 179 3.17 7.85 20.38
C LEU A 179 1.78 7.35 20.81
N ILE A 180 1.16 8.06 21.76
CA ILE A 180 -0.08 7.65 22.45
C ILE A 180 -1.22 7.22 21.50
N THR A 181 -1.46 7.99 20.44
CA THR A 181 -2.61 7.74 19.55
C THR A 181 -2.34 6.65 18.52
N SER A 182 -1.12 6.54 18.00
CA SER A 182 -0.80 5.63 16.88
C SER A 182 -0.05 4.37 17.29
N GLY A 183 0.47 4.29 18.51
CA GLY A 183 1.43 3.28 18.93
C GLY A 183 2.84 3.56 18.43
N GLY A 184 3.84 2.95 19.08
CA GLY A 184 5.26 3.02 18.74
C GLY A 184 6.02 4.21 19.37
N LYS A 185 7.25 4.41 18.89
CA LYS A 185 8.21 5.41 19.42
C LYS A 185 8.50 6.52 18.40
N ALA A 186 8.62 7.75 18.88
CA ALA A 186 8.86 8.93 18.07
C ALA A 186 10.29 8.97 17.49
N PRO A 187 10.49 9.55 16.30
CA PRO A 187 11.82 9.65 15.70
C PRO A 187 12.69 10.80 16.21
N GLY A 188 12.09 11.76 16.90
CA GLY A 188 12.71 13.06 17.16
C GLY A 188 12.69 14.00 15.93
N PRO A 189 13.25 15.22 16.07
CA PRO A 189 13.13 16.27 15.06
C PRO A 189 14.10 16.15 13.87
N GLN A 190 15.12 15.30 13.98
CA GLN A 190 16.22 15.25 13.01
C GLN A 190 15.77 14.95 11.57
N PRO A 191 14.87 13.97 11.32
CA PRO A 191 14.40 13.68 9.95
C PRO A 191 13.72 14.87 9.28
N LEU A 192 12.87 15.61 10.02
CA LEU A 192 12.21 16.81 9.50
C LEU A 192 13.23 17.90 9.18
N ARG A 193 14.23 18.10 10.05
CA ARG A 193 15.28 19.11 9.84
C ARG A 193 16.03 18.84 8.54
N GLU A 194 16.43 17.59 8.30
CA GLU A 194 17.14 17.19 7.08
C GLU A 194 16.28 17.44 5.83
N CYS A 195 15.01 17.05 5.85
CA CYS A 195 14.08 17.33 4.76
C CYS A 195 13.97 18.83 4.48
N LEU A 196 13.75 19.67 5.50
CA LEU A 196 13.63 21.11 5.31
C LEU A 196 14.91 21.73 4.71
N VAL A 197 16.09 21.27 5.12
CA VAL A 197 17.38 21.71 4.55
C VAL A 197 17.50 21.31 3.07
N LYS A 198 17.14 20.07 2.72
CA LYS A 198 17.18 19.59 1.33
C LYS A 198 16.23 20.37 0.44
N LEU A 199 14.99 20.58 0.89
CA LEU A 199 14.00 21.38 0.17
C LEU A 199 14.44 22.84 0.03
N GLU A 200 14.97 23.46 1.09
CA GLU A 200 15.48 24.84 1.04
C GLU A 200 16.63 24.96 0.04
N GLY A 201 17.54 23.98 0.02
CA GLY A 201 18.65 23.91 -0.94
C GLY A 201 18.14 23.98 -2.39
N MET A 202 17.26 23.05 -2.77
CA MET A 202 16.67 23.00 -4.12
C MET A 202 15.96 24.31 -4.49
N LEU A 203 15.14 24.85 -3.58
CA LEU A 203 14.39 26.09 -3.83
C LEU A 203 15.31 27.33 -3.90
N SER A 204 16.45 27.30 -3.21
CA SER A 204 17.41 28.41 -3.19
C SER A 204 18.31 28.51 -4.42
N GLU A 205 18.50 27.40 -5.12
CA GLU A 205 19.28 27.31 -6.36
C GLU A 205 18.57 27.94 -7.56
N LYS A 206 17.22 27.94 -7.58
CA LYS A 206 16.39 28.63 -8.58
C LYS A 206 16.55 30.14 -8.53
N ASP A 207 16.32 30.87 -9.61
CA ASP A 207 16.19 32.33 -9.58
C ASP A 207 14.73 32.80 -9.48
N ASN A 208 14.53 34.09 -9.14
CA ASN A 208 13.18 34.65 -9.11
C ASN A 208 12.59 34.67 -10.53
N GLY A 209 11.36 34.15 -10.68
CA GLY A 209 10.71 33.97 -11.97
C GLY A 209 10.89 32.57 -12.56
N ASP A 210 11.81 31.75 -12.03
CA ASP A 210 11.96 30.37 -12.48
C ASP A 210 10.75 29.51 -12.07
N LYS A 211 10.49 28.45 -12.84
CA LYS A 211 9.58 27.37 -12.45
C LYS A 211 10.37 26.13 -12.03
N LEU A 212 9.74 25.31 -11.20
CA LEU A 212 10.22 23.95 -10.93
C LEU A 212 9.94 23.06 -12.14
N SER A 213 10.88 22.17 -12.47
CA SER A 213 10.68 21.10 -13.44
C SER A 213 10.05 19.87 -12.78
N SER A 214 9.58 18.92 -13.59
CA SER A 214 8.97 17.68 -13.11
C SER A 214 9.91 16.87 -12.20
N ILE A 215 11.20 16.77 -12.56
CA ILE A 215 12.18 16.02 -11.76
C ILE A 215 12.41 16.67 -10.40
N GLU A 216 12.41 18.00 -10.33
CA GLU A 216 12.65 18.72 -9.09
C GLU A 216 11.47 18.55 -8.15
N VAL A 217 10.25 18.62 -8.69
CA VAL A 217 9.04 18.32 -7.92
C VAL A 217 9.05 16.86 -7.43
N HIS A 218 9.45 15.92 -8.28
CA HIS A 218 9.62 14.51 -7.90
C HIS A 218 10.63 14.34 -6.76
N ASP A 219 11.81 14.93 -6.88
CA ASP A 219 12.88 14.89 -5.88
C ASP A 219 12.43 15.51 -4.55
N MET A 220 11.71 16.64 -4.58
CA MET A 220 11.14 17.24 -3.37
C MET A 220 10.15 16.31 -2.64
N ILE A 221 9.27 15.62 -3.36
CA ILE A 221 8.35 14.64 -2.76
C ILE A 221 9.11 13.43 -2.20
N CYS A 222 10.16 12.99 -2.88
CA CYS A 222 11.04 11.91 -2.41
C CYS A 222 11.78 12.29 -1.12
N TYR A 223 12.30 13.52 -0.99
CA TYR A 223 12.90 14.00 0.26
C TYR A 223 11.89 14.13 1.41
N ILE A 224 10.63 14.49 1.10
CA ILE A 224 9.55 14.46 2.10
C ILE A 224 9.31 13.03 2.60
N ALA A 225 9.32 12.05 1.70
CA ALA A 225 9.19 10.64 2.05
C ALA A 225 10.37 10.11 2.87
N ASP A 226 11.60 10.56 2.60
CA ASP A 226 12.78 10.21 3.41
C ASP A 226 12.62 10.60 4.87
N ALA A 227 12.09 11.81 5.15
CA ALA A 227 11.84 12.24 6.53
C ALA A 227 10.82 11.36 7.26
N VAL A 228 9.86 10.78 6.55
CA VAL A 228 8.85 9.87 7.13
C VAL A 228 9.48 8.51 7.44
N LEU A 229 10.30 7.99 6.53
CA LEU A 229 11.01 6.71 6.68
C LEU A 229 11.99 6.74 7.85
N ALA A 230 12.89 7.75 7.86
CA ALA A 230 13.80 7.99 8.98
C ALA A 230 13.02 8.33 10.27
N GLY A 231 11.82 8.89 10.09
CA GLY A 231 10.80 9.21 11.07
C GLY A 231 10.18 8.03 11.81
N GLY A 232 10.51 6.78 11.48
CA GLY A 232 10.00 5.63 12.23
C GLY A 232 8.54 5.28 11.97
N ILE A 233 7.84 6.01 11.11
CA ILE A 233 6.40 5.87 10.86
C ILE A 233 6.18 5.23 9.49
N ARG A 234 6.80 4.07 9.22
CA ARG A 234 6.57 3.22 8.03
C ARG A 234 7.33 3.57 6.75
N ARG A 235 7.60 2.56 5.91
CA ARG A 235 8.09 2.76 4.53
C ARG A 235 7.08 3.60 3.76
N ALA A 236 7.52 4.79 3.31
CA ALA A 236 6.75 5.60 2.39
C ALA A 236 6.49 4.79 1.11
N ALA A 237 5.23 4.62 0.74
CA ALA A 237 4.83 3.98 -0.50
C ALA A 237 4.39 5.06 -1.47
N LEU A 238 5.14 5.23 -2.55
CA LEU A 238 4.90 6.26 -3.56
C LEU A 238 4.88 5.68 -4.97
N ILE A 239 4.04 6.27 -5.83
CA ILE A 239 4.14 6.16 -7.28
C ILE A 239 4.17 7.58 -7.87
N SER A 240 5.14 7.85 -8.75
CA SER A 240 5.26 9.11 -9.47
C SER A 240 4.75 8.93 -10.89
N LEU A 241 3.66 9.61 -11.23
CA LEU A 241 3.08 9.62 -12.57
C LEU A 241 3.60 10.83 -13.36
N PHE A 242 4.23 10.60 -14.52
CA PHE A 242 4.86 11.65 -15.32
C PHE A 242 4.43 11.60 -16.80
N SER A 243 4.69 12.69 -17.53
CA SER A 243 4.29 12.83 -18.93
C SER A 243 5.11 11.94 -19.86
N ALA A 244 4.49 11.42 -20.92
CA ALA A 244 5.16 10.52 -21.86
C ALA A 244 6.38 11.16 -22.57
N ASP A 245 6.34 12.46 -22.81
CA ASP A 245 7.41 13.22 -23.46
C ASP A 245 8.52 13.72 -22.50
N ASP A 246 8.41 13.47 -21.19
CA ASP A 246 9.36 13.95 -20.18
C ASP A 246 10.60 13.05 -20.09
N GLN A 247 11.62 13.37 -20.90
CA GLN A 247 12.86 12.59 -20.97
C GLN A 247 13.65 12.58 -19.66
N GLU A 248 13.55 13.64 -18.85
CA GLU A 248 14.24 13.73 -17.56
C GLU A 248 13.62 12.76 -16.56
N MET A 249 12.30 12.67 -16.52
CA MET A 249 11.58 11.68 -15.70
C MET A 249 11.77 10.24 -16.20
N ILE A 250 11.79 10.01 -17.52
CA ILE A 250 12.09 8.68 -18.11
C ILE A 250 13.47 8.20 -17.66
N SER A 251 14.45 9.09 -17.63
CA SER A 251 15.85 8.77 -17.28
C SER A 251 16.18 8.93 -15.79
N ALA A 252 15.20 9.28 -14.95
CA ALA A 252 15.38 9.65 -13.54
C ALA A 252 16.15 8.61 -12.71
N LYS A 253 16.02 7.33 -13.09
CA LYS A 253 16.64 6.17 -12.44
C LYS A 253 17.52 5.35 -13.40
N THR A 254 18.28 6.04 -14.23
CA THR A 254 19.30 5.41 -15.10
C THR A 254 20.71 5.72 -14.59
N GLY A 255 21.69 4.85 -14.90
CA GLY A 255 23.06 4.95 -14.38
C GLY A 255 23.14 4.84 -12.85
N ASP A 256 24.14 5.48 -12.24
CA ASP A 256 24.42 5.43 -10.78
C ASP A 256 23.47 6.31 -9.95
N TRP A 257 22.17 6.28 -10.25
CA TRP A 257 21.18 7.14 -9.58
C TRP A 257 21.05 6.81 -8.09
N TRP A 258 21.31 5.57 -7.67
CA TRP A 258 21.26 5.18 -6.25
C TRP A 258 22.36 5.89 -5.43
N GLU A 259 23.48 6.27 -6.04
CA GLU A 259 24.54 7.03 -5.37
C GLU A 259 24.30 8.54 -5.47
N LYS A 260 23.93 9.01 -6.66
CA LYS A 260 23.82 10.46 -6.96
C LYS A 260 22.49 11.06 -6.50
N ASN A 261 21.41 10.28 -6.57
CA ASN A 261 20.03 10.67 -6.27
C ASN A 261 19.27 9.56 -5.49
N PRO A 262 19.81 9.07 -4.36
CA PRO A 262 19.24 7.96 -3.60
C PRO A 262 17.77 8.17 -3.18
N GLN A 263 17.35 9.42 -2.98
CA GLN A 263 15.98 9.77 -2.63
C GLN A 263 14.97 9.26 -3.67
N ARG A 264 15.35 9.17 -4.95
CA ARG A 264 14.46 8.70 -6.03
C ARG A 264 14.01 7.26 -5.83
N GLY A 265 14.73 6.47 -5.02
CA GLY A 265 14.32 5.13 -4.61
C GLY A 265 13.06 5.09 -3.72
N ARG A 266 12.49 6.24 -3.35
CA ARG A 266 11.25 6.31 -2.55
C ARG A 266 9.97 6.17 -3.34
N ALA A 267 10.01 6.32 -4.66
CA ALA A 267 8.84 6.18 -5.51
C ALA A 267 9.13 5.27 -6.70
N ASN A 268 8.15 4.47 -7.10
CA ASN A 268 8.19 3.83 -8.42
C ASN A 268 7.70 4.84 -9.46
N ASN A 269 8.42 4.98 -10.56
CA ASN A 269 8.11 5.97 -11.59
C ASN A 269 7.31 5.31 -12.71
N SER A 270 6.21 5.93 -13.13
CA SER A 270 5.37 5.38 -14.20
C SER A 270 4.91 6.44 -15.18
N VAL A 271 5.05 6.13 -16.46
CA VAL A 271 4.65 6.99 -17.57
C VAL A 271 3.14 6.92 -17.77
N VAL A 272 2.49 8.08 -17.91
CA VAL A 272 1.05 8.14 -18.19
C VAL A 272 0.80 8.11 -19.70
N LEU A 273 0.09 7.09 -20.17
CA LEU A 273 -0.24 6.89 -21.57
C LEU A 273 -1.75 7.09 -21.80
N LEU A 274 -2.13 8.12 -22.54
CA LEU A 274 -3.52 8.31 -22.92
C LEU A 274 -3.92 7.32 -24.01
N ARG A 275 -4.90 6.47 -23.72
CA ARG A 275 -5.31 5.37 -24.61
C ARG A 275 -5.63 5.78 -26.04
N HIS A 276 -6.19 6.99 -26.21
CA HIS A 276 -6.62 7.53 -27.50
C HIS A 276 -5.53 8.33 -28.24
N LYS A 277 -4.38 8.57 -27.61
CA LYS A 277 -3.25 9.32 -28.22
C LYS A 277 -2.05 8.46 -28.54
N ILE A 278 -1.95 7.28 -27.92
CA ILE A 278 -0.79 6.42 -27.99
C ILE A 278 -0.90 5.46 -29.19
N ASP A 279 0.21 5.27 -29.90
CA ASP A 279 0.35 4.25 -30.94
C ASP A 279 1.30 3.12 -30.50
N LYS A 280 1.34 2.06 -31.31
CA LYS A 280 2.09 0.85 -31.01
C LYS A 280 3.59 1.10 -31.03
N GLU A 281 4.07 1.86 -32.00
CA GLU A 281 5.49 2.11 -32.21
C GLU A 281 6.08 2.82 -30.99
N TYR A 282 5.42 3.88 -30.54
CA TYR A 282 5.83 4.61 -29.35
C TYR A 282 5.77 3.74 -28.09
N PHE A 283 4.73 2.91 -27.92
CA PHE A 283 4.66 1.99 -26.79
C PHE A 283 5.81 0.98 -26.79
N MET A 284 6.16 0.43 -27.96
CA MET A 284 7.25 -0.53 -28.08
C MET A 284 8.63 0.10 -27.85
N ASP A 285 8.86 1.36 -28.25
CA ASP A 285 10.09 2.09 -27.87
C ASP A 285 10.24 2.20 -26.35
N LEU A 286 9.15 2.55 -25.65
CA LEU A 286 9.17 2.58 -24.19
C LEU A 286 9.34 1.18 -23.58
N TRP A 287 8.73 0.15 -24.16
CA TRP A 287 8.86 -1.24 -23.74
C TRP A 287 10.32 -1.71 -23.80
N ASP A 288 11.02 -1.41 -24.89
CA ASP A 288 12.43 -1.74 -25.06
C ASP A 288 13.32 -1.04 -24.03
N ARG A 289 13.00 0.21 -23.66
CA ARG A 289 13.70 0.92 -22.57
C ARG A 289 13.48 0.24 -21.22
N VAL A 290 12.26 -0.19 -20.92
CA VAL A 290 11.96 -0.90 -19.67
C VAL A 290 12.73 -2.22 -19.59
N LYS A 291 12.76 -2.98 -20.69
CA LYS A 291 13.59 -4.19 -20.79
C LYS A 291 15.07 -3.88 -20.57
N ALA A 292 15.59 -2.85 -21.24
CA ALA A 292 17.00 -2.44 -21.12
C ALA A 292 17.38 -1.93 -19.73
N SER A 293 16.42 -1.40 -18.95
CA SER A 293 16.67 -0.91 -17.59
C SER A 293 17.09 -2.02 -16.62
N GLY A 294 16.66 -3.27 -16.87
CA GLY A 294 16.83 -4.39 -15.93
C GLY A 294 16.05 -4.26 -14.61
N ALA A 295 15.32 -3.16 -14.39
CA ALA A 295 14.64 -2.84 -13.13
C ALA A 295 13.11 -2.76 -13.26
N GLY A 296 12.57 -2.92 -14.47
CA GLY A 296 11.14 -2.81 -14.72
C GLY A 296 10.60 -1.38 -14.66
N GLU A 297 11.47 -0.38 -14.78
CA GLU A 297 11.12 1.03 -14.74
C GLU A 297 11.51 1.77 -16.03
N PRO A 298 10.73 2.80 -16.45
CA PRO A 298 9.48 3.25 -15.83
C PRO A 298 8.32 2.28 -16.06
N GLY A 299 7.42 2.16 -15.08
CA GLY A 299 6.17 1.42 -15.25
C GLY A 299 5.20 2.13 -16.20
N PHE A 300 4.12 1.46 -16.60
CA PHE A 300 3.11 2.01 -17.50
C PHE A 300 1.79 2.27 -16.77
N TYR A 301 1.18 3.44 -17.02
CA TYR A 301 -0.18 3.74 -16.59
C TYR A 301 -1.03 4.26 -17.74
N PHE A 302 -1.86 3.38 -18.30
CA PHE A 302 -2.88 3.75 -19.27
C PHE A 302 -4.06 4.45 -18.60
N SER A 303 -4.43 5.60 -19.16
CA SER A 303 -5.57 6.41 -18.70
C SER A 303 -6.43 6.89 -19.86
N ASN A 304 -7.72 7.11 -19.58
CA ASN A 304 -8.62 7.86 -20.46
C ASN A 304 -8.64 9.37 -20.17
N ASP A 305 -8.05 9.80 -19.05
CA ASP A 305 -8.05 11.19 -18.59
C ASP A 305 -6.66 11.54 -18.02
N LYS A 306 -6.08 12.65 -18.49
CA LYS A 306 -4.70 13.05 -18.13
C LYS A 306 -4.54 13.44 -16.66
N ASP A 307 -5.63 13.86 -16.01
CA ASP A 307 -5.60 14.32 -14.63
C ASP A 307 -5.86 13.17 -13.65
N TRP A 308 -6.37 12.04 -14.13
CA TRP A 308 -6.55 10.84 -13.30
C TRP A 308 -5.23 10.12 -13.11
N GLY A 309 -5.11 9.50 -11.95
CA GLY A 309 -3.97 8.67 -11.62
C GLY A 309 -4.39 7.47 -10.79
N THR A 310 -3.47 7.02 -9.96
CA THR A 310 -3.64 5.78 -9.21
C THR A 310 -2.89 5.84 -7.90
N ASN A 311 -3.23 4.92 -6.99
CA ASN A 311 -2.50 4.75 -5.75
C ASN A 311 -1.17 4.00 -5.99
N PRO A 312 -0.23 3.95 -5.02
CA PRO A 312 1.10 3.34 -5.20
C PRO A 312 1.13 1.91 -5.74
N CYS A 313 0.11 1.11 -5.44
CA CYS A 313 0.03 -0.28 -5.87
C CYS A 313 -0.73 -0.45 -7.19
N CYS A 314 -1.24 0.64 -7.75
CA CYS A 314 -1.91 0.68 -9.04
C CYS A 314 -3.23 -0.11 -9.15
N GLU A 315 -3.91 -0.49 -8.05
CA GLU A 315 -5.19 -1.21 -8.09
C GLU A 315 -6.43 -0.29 -8.18
N ILE A 316 -6.34 0.98 -7.77
CA ILE A 316 -7.48 1.91 -7.76
C ILE A 316 -7.26 3.08 -8.72
N GLY A 317 -8.13 3.21 -9.71
CA GLY A 317 -8.25 4.43 -10.52
C GLY A 317 -8.81 5.59 -9.70
N LEU A 318 -7.99 6.61 -9.51
CA LEU A 318 -8.27 7.76 -8.63
C LEU A 318 -8.33 9.08 -9.40
N ARG A 319 -9.30 9.91 -9.02
CA ARG A 319 -9.33 11.33 -9.37
C ARG A 319 -8.28 12.09 -8.55
N PRO A 320 -7.88 13.29 -9.00
CA PRO A 320 -7.12 14.23 -8.17
C PRO A 320 -7.71 14.38 -6.77
N TYR A 321 -6.87 14.23 -5.74
CA TYR A 321 -7.24 14.43 -4.34
C TYR A 321 -8.30 13.42 -3.85
N GLN A 322 -8.02 12.12 -4.03
CA GLN A 322 -8.93 11.04 -3.67
C GLN A 322 -8.22 9.89 -2.95
N PHE A 323 -8.96 9.17 -2.10
CA PHE A 323 -8.47 8.01 -1.35
C PHE A 323 -8.92 6.67 -1.94
N CYS A 324 -8.09 5.64 -1.75
CA CYS A 324 -8.51 4.25 -1.92
C CYS A 324 -9.24 3.74 -0.66
N ASN A 325 -10.18 2.81 -0.82
CA ASN A 325 -10.94 2.23 0.28
C ASN A 325 -11.20 0.75 0.00
N LEU A 326 -10.49 -0.14 0.69
CA LEU A 326 -10.43 -1.56 0.33
C LEU A 326 -11.06 -2.45 1.40
N THR A 327 -11.53 -3.61 0.96
CA THR A 327 -11.79 -4.81 1.78
C THR A 327 -11.26 -6.01 1.04
N GLU A 328 -10.88 -7.07 1.74
CA GLU A 328 -10.41 -8.31 1.11
C GLU A 328 -11.39 -9.45 1.31
N VAL A 329 -11.59 -10.27 0.30
CA VAL A 329 -12.35 -11.51 0.36
C VAL A 329 -11.41 -12.69 0.14
N ASN A 330 -11.44 -13.65 1.07
CA ASN A 330 -10.76 -14.92 0.88
C ASN A 330 -11.54 -15.74 -0.16
N VAL A 331 -10.94 -15.95 -1.32
CA VAL A 331 -11.54 -16.76 -2.39
C VAL A 331 -10.81 -18.08 -2.63
N SER A 332 -9.85 -18.42 -1.75
CA SER A 332 -9.11 -19.68 -1.84
C SER A 332 -9.95 -20.91 -1.48
N ASN A 333 -11.01 -20.71 -0.69
CA ASN A 333 -11.83 -21.79 -0.12
C ASN A 333 -13.33 -21.45 -0.21
N VAL A 334 -13.73 -20.77 -1.28
CA VAL A 334 -15.15 -20.60 -1.59
C VAL A 334 -15.73 -21.95 -2.02
N GLU A 335 -16.86 -22.31 -1.43
CA GLU A 335 -17.48 -23.64 -1.61
C GLU A 335 -18.57 -23.64 -2.69
N SER A 336 -19.17 -22.48 -2.95
CA SER A 336 -20.26 -22.31 -3.92
C SER A 336 -20.39 -20.85 -4.37
N GLN A 337 -21.19 -20.62 -5.41
CA GLN A 337 -21.57 -19.28 -5.85
C GLN A 337 -22.23 -18.48 -4.72
N GLU A 338 -23.10 -19.12 -3.92
CA GLU A 338 -23.77 -18.47 -2.79
C GLU A 338 -22.79 -18.04 -1.70
N ASP A 339 -21.80 -18.87 -1.36
CA ASP A 339 -20.76 -18.51 -0.39
C ASP A 339 -19.89 -17.35 -0.92
N LEU A 340 -19.50 -17.37 -2.21
CA LEU A 340 -18.80 -16.24 -2.83
C LEU A 340 -19.62 -14.95 -2.74
N GLU A 341 -20.88 -14.98 -3.16
CA GLU A 341 -21.77 -13.81 -3.12
C GLU A 341 -21.98 -13.27 -1.70
N ASN A 342 -22.18 -14.15 -0.72
CA ASN A 342 -22.32 -13.77 0.67
C ASN A 342 -21.05 -13.09 1.22
N ARG A 343 -19.86 -13.60 0.88
CA ARG A 343 -18.59 -13.00 1.30
C ARG A 343 -18.37 -11.63 0.65
N VAL A 344 -18.59 -11.49 -0.65
CA VAL A 344 -18.39 -10.22 -1.35
C VAL A 344 -19.42 -9.16 -0.93
N ARG A 345 -20.65 -9.56 -0.58
CA ARG A 345 -21.65 -8.65 0.03
C ARG A 345 -21.18 -8.15 1.40
N ALA A 346 -20.63 -9.02 2.25
CA ALA A 346 -20.06 -8.58 3.53
C ALA A 346 -18.87 -7.62 3.35
N GLY A 347 -17.99 -7.89 2.38
CA GLY A 347 -16.91 -6.96 1.99
C GLY A 347 -17.46 -5.61 1.51
N ALA A 348 -18.45 -5.64 0.62
CA ALA A 348 -19.10 -4.43 0.10
C ALA A 348 -19.78 -3.62 1.22
N PHE A 349 -20.47 -4.28 2.14
CA PHE A 349 -21.11 -3.65 3.30
C PHE A 349 -20.07 -2.92 4.17
N ILE A 350 -19.01 -3.61 4.59
CA ILE A 350 -17.93 -3.03 5.41
C ILE A 350 -17.24 -1.88 4.67
N GLY A 351 -16.88 -2.09 3.40
CA GLY A 351 -16.27 -1.06 2.56
C GLY A 351 -17.15 0.17 2.42
N THR A 352 -18.47 0.01 2.34
CA THR A 352 -19.42 1.12 2.26
C THR A 352 -19.49 1.90 3.59
N LEU A 353 -19.42 1.22 4.74
CA LEU A 353 -19.28 1.91 6.03
C LEU A 353 -17.97 2.72 6.07
N GLN A 354 -16.85 2.13 5.62
CA GLN A 354 -15.54 2.81 5.57
C GLN A 354 -15.56 4.05 4.65
N ALA A 355 -16.32 4.04 3.55
CA ALA A 355 -16.42 5.15 2.60
C ALA A 355 -17.01 6.44 3.22
N SER A 356 -17.69 6.35 4.37
CA SER A 356 -18.32 7.48 5.07
C SER A 356 -17.39 8.29 5.98
N TYR A 357 -16.12 7.88 6.13
CA TYR A 357 -15.18 8.51 7.06
C TYR A 357 -14.42 9.67 6.39
N THR A 358 -15.15 10.69 5.93
CA THR A 358 -14.63 11.75 5.03
C THR A 358 -14.33 13.09 5.69
N ASP A 359 -14.36 13.16 7.03
CA ASP A 359 -14.04 14.39 7.77
C ASP A 359 -12.51 14.58 7.87
N PHE A 360 -11.93 15.21 6.85
CA PHE A 360 -10.48 15.36 6.68
C PHE A 360 -9.97 16.70 7.21
N HIS A 361 -9.91 16.85 8.53
CA HIS A 361 -9.64 18.14 9.21
C HIS A 361 -8.40 18.93 8.73
N TYR A 362 -7.27 18.28 8.39
CA TYR A 362 -6.05 18.98 7.95
C TYR A 362 -5.99 19.23 6.43
N LEU A 363 -6.58 18.33 5.65
CA LEU A 363 -6.47 18.37 4.19
C LEU A 363 -7.40 19.43 3.59
N ARG A 364 -7.04 19.97 2.43
CA ARG A 364 -7.96 20.86 1.71
C ARG A 364 -9.28 20.16 1.42
N ASP A 365 -10.38 20.92 1.48
CA ASP A 365 -11.75 20.43 1.21
C ASP A 365 -11.94 19.70 -0.13
N VAL A 366 -11.05 19.91 -1.11
CA VAL A 366 -11.06 19.15 -2.37
C VAL A 366 -10.97 17.64 -2.13
N TRP A 367 -10.19 17.21 -1.14
CA TRP A 367 -10.04 15.80 -0.75
C TRP A 367 -11.38 15.20 -0.31
N ARG A 368 -12.09 15.90 0.57
CA ARG A 368 -13.41 15.49 1.07
C ARG A 368 -14.40 15.43 -0.09
N ARG A 369 -14.54 16.53 -0.85
CA ARG A 369 -15.51 16.63 -1.95
C ARG A 369 -15.31 15.56 -3.02
N THR A 370 -14.06 15.29 -3.42
CA THR A 370 -13.77 14.26 -4.44
C THR A 370 -14.00 12.85 -3.91
N THR A 371 -13.63 12.59 -2.65
CA THR A 371 -13.85 11.28 -2.02
C THR A 371 -15.34 10.98 -1.86
N GLU A 372 -16.14 11.95 -1.41
CA GLU A 372 -17.60 11.82 -1.29
C GLU A 372 -18.30 11.74 -2.66
N LYS A 373 -17.73 12.35 -3.71
CA LYS A 373 -18.31 12.35 -5.06
C LYS A 373 -18.39 10.94 -5.65
N ASP A 374 -17.32 10.16 -5.50
CA ASP A 374 -17.27 8.80 -6.03
C ASP A 374 -17.51 7.73 -4.95
N ALA A 375 -17.39 8.07 -3.65
CA ALA A 375 -17.61 7.18 -2.50
C ALA A 375 -17.02 5.78 -2.70
N LEU A 376 -15.77 5.73 -3.16
CA LEU A 376 -15.16 4.51 -3.69
C LEU A 376 -15.14 3.38 -2.65
N ILE A 377 -15.35 2.17 -3.14
CA ILE A 377 -15.01 0.93 -2.44
C ILE A 377 -14.23 0.04 -3.41
N GLY A 378 -13.31 -0.77 -2.91
CA GLY A 378 -12.55 -1.75 -3.66
C GLY A 378 -12.63 -3.09 -2.94
N VAL A 379 -13.67 -3.87 -3.24
CA VAL A 379 -13.75 -5.26 -2.81
C VAL A 379 -12.71 -6.03 -3.63
N SER A 380 -11.63 -6.42 -2.96
CA SER A 380 -10.52 -7.19 -3.51
C SER A 380 -10.68 -8.67 -3.20
N MET A 381 -10.11 -9.52 -4.05
CA MET A 381 -10.05 -10.97 -3.86
C MET A 381 -8.60 -11.41 -3.70
N THR A 382 -8.35 -12.31 -2.74
CA THR A 382 -7.05 -12.97 -2.56
C THR A 382 -7.19 -14.48 -2.51
N GLY A 383 -6.17 -15.19 -2.98
CA GLY A 383 -6.24 -16.65 -3.16
C GLY A 383 -6.85 -17.07 -4.49
N ILE A 384 -6.85 -16.19 -5.50
CA ILE A 384 -7.44 -16.49 -6.82
C ILE A 384 -6.74 -17.70 -7.46
N ALA A 385 -5.43 -17.84 -7.26
CA ALA A 385 -4.66 -18.95 -7.81
C ALA A 385 -4.90 -20.30 -7.13
N SER A 386 -5.69 -20.35 -6.05
CA SER A 386 -6.22 -21.62 -5.54
C SER A 386 -7.32 -22.20 -6.44
N ASN A 387 -7.65 -21.51 -7.53
CA ASN A 387 -8.52 -21.97 -8.63
C ASN A 387 -10.01 -22.16 -8.28
N ALA A 388 -10.40 -22.12 -6.99
CA ALA A 388 -11.80 -22.26 -6.56
C ALA A 388 -12.73 -21.19 -7.18
N VAL A 389 -12.34 -19.91 -7.13
CA VAL A 389 -13.16 -18.81 -7.66
C VAL A 389 -13.24 -18.76 -9.18
N LEU A 390 -12.23 -19.30 -9.87
CA LEU A 390 -12.16 -19.27 -11.34
C LEU A 390 -13.18 -20.21 -11.99
N GLN A 391 -13.82 -21.07 -11.20
CA GLN A 391 -14.91 -21.97 -11.64
C GLN A 391 -16.31 -21.38 -11.35
N LEU A 392 -16.39 -20.16 -10.82
CA LEU A 392 -17.63 -19.51 -10.36
C LEU A 392 -17.97 -18.28 -11.22
N ASP A 393 -19.21 -17.80 -11.12
CA ASP A 393 -19.67 -16.59 -11.81
C ASP A 393 -19.22 -15.34 -11.04
N MET A 394 -18.02 -14.86 -11.39
CA MET A 394 -17.47 -13.61 -10.84
C MET A 394 -18.29 -12.38 -11.25
N GLU A 395 -18.99 -12.40 -12.39
CA GLU A 395 -19.82 -11.27 -12.80
C GLU A 395 -21.05 -11.14 -11.89
N ALA A 396 -21.70 -12.25 -11.54
CA ALA A 396 -22.80 -12.30 -10.58
C ALA A 396 -22.33 -11.80 -9.20
N ALA A 397 -21.16 -12.24 -8.75
CA ALA A 397 -20.56 -11.75 -7.51
C ALA A 397 -20.28 -10.23 -7.57
N ALA A 398 -19.77 -9.70 -8.70
CA ALA A 398 -19.55 -8.26 -8.86
C ALA A 398 -20.88 -7.47 -8.91
N ARG A 399 -21.95 -8.04 -9.48
CA ARG A 399 -23.32 -7.48 -9.39
C ARG A 399 -23.81 -7.45 -7.94
N ALA A 400 -23.61 -8.53 -7.19
CA ALA A 400 -23.94 -8.62 -5.76
C ALA A 400 -23.23 -7.54 -4.92
N VAL A 401 -21.95 -7.26 -5.21
CA VAL A 401 -21.20 -6.14 -4.60
C VAL A 401 -21.90 -4.81 -4.86
N LYS A 402 -22.26 -4.51 -6.11
CA LYS A 402 -22.92 -3.25 -6.46
C LYS A 402 -24.29 -3.10 -5.78
N GLU A 403 -25.08 -4.16 -5.73
CA GLU A 403 -26.37 -4.16 -5.07
C GLU A 403 -26.25 -3.84 -3.58
N GLU A 404 -25.36 -4.56 -2.87
CA GLU A 404 -25.17 -4.36 -1.43
C GLU A 404 -24.58 -2.97 -1.12
N ASN A 405 -23.65 -2.50 -1.96
CA ASN A 405 -23.12 -1.14 -1.85
C ASN A 405 -24.21 -0.07 -2.03
N ALA A 406 -25.07 -0.19 -3.05
CA ALA A 406 -26.13 0.79 -3.28
C ALA A 406 -27.12 0.83 -2.11
N LYS A 407 -27.56 -0.35 -1.65
CA LYS A 407 -28.46 -0.51 -0.51
C LYS A 407 -27.85 0.09 0.77
N THR A 408 -26.60 -0.26 1.07
CA THR A 408 -25.93 0.24 2.29
C THR A 408 -25.69 1.74 2.21
N ALA A 409 -25.27 2.25 1.06
CA ALA A 409 -25.02 3.67 0.83
C ALA A 409 -26.28 4.51 1.04
N GLU A 410 -27.43 4.03 0.57
CA GLU A 410 -28.74 4.65 0.79
C GLU A 410 -29.07 4.73 2.29
N ILE A 411 -28.91 3.63 3.04
CA ILE A 411 -29.22 3.60 4.47
C ILE A 411 -28.35 4.57 5.28
N ILE A 412 -27.08 4.73 4.94
CA ILE A 412 -26.15 5.62 5.66
C ILE A 412 -26.05 7.03 5.07
N GLY A 413 -26.81 7.34 4.01
CA GLY A 413 -26.88 8.67 3.42
C GLY A 413 -25.65 9.11 2.60
N ILE A 414 -24.92 8.17 1.99
CA ILE A 414 -23.81 8.50 1.06
C ILE A 414 -24.16 8.09 -0.37
N LYS A 415 -23.34 8.54 -1.34
CA LYS A 415 -23.52 8.13 -2.74
C LYS A 415 -23.13 6.66 -2.94
N PRO A 416 -23.81 5.92 -3.83
CA PRO A 416 -23.31 4.62 -4.29
C PRO A 416 -21.93 4.80 -4.93
N ALA A 417 -21.05 3.83 -4.68
CA ALA A 417 -19.67 3.89 -5.14
C ALA A 417 -19.61 3.90 -6.67
N ALA A 418 -18.78 4.78 -7.24
CA ALA A 418 -18.60 4.89 -8.69
C ALA A 418 -17.94 3.62 -9.29
N ARG A 419 -17.15 2.93 -8.47
CA ARG A 419 -16.39 1.72 -8.78
C ARG A 419 -16.31 0.89 -7.50
N THR A 420 -16.41 -0.43 -7.61
CA THR A 420 -16.67 -1.29 -6.45
C THR A 420 -15.73 -2.48 -6.28
N THR A 421 -15.12 -2.98 -7.34
CA THR A 421 -14.27 -4.18 -7.34
C THR A 421 -12.87 -3.85 -7.83
N CYS A 422 -11.88 -4.58 -7.35
CA CYS A 422 -10.47 -4.47 -7.77
C CYS A 422 -9.75 -5.78 -7.42
N VAL A 423 -8.45 -5.88 -7.69
CA VAL A 423 -7.58 -6.87 -7.04
C VAL A 423 -6.31 -6.16 -6.59
N LYS A 424 -6.08 -6.14 -5.28
CA LYS A 424 -4.89 -5.56 -4.67
C LYS A 424 -3.77 -6.61 -4.58
N PRO A 425 -2.50 -6.19 -4.46
CA PRO A 425 -1.40 -7.10 -4.18
C PRO A 425 -1.41 -7.46 -2.68
N ALA A 426 -1.95 -8.63 -2.34
CA ALA A 426 -2.33 -8.99 -0.99
C ALA A 426 -1.18 -9.53 -0.10
N GLY A 427 -0.05 -8.83 0.00
CA GLY A 427 1.14 -9.31 0.74
C GLY A 427 0.88 -9.74 2.19
N THR A 428 0.50 -8.80 3.08
CA THR A 428 0.22 -9.10 4.50
C THR A 428 -1.12 -9.82 4.69
N THR A 429 -2.10 -9.46 3.87
CA THR A 429 -3.46 -10.01 3.96
C THR A 429 -3.51 -11.49 3.59
N SER A 430 -2.77 -11.93 2.57
CA SER A 430 -2.76 -13.34 2.17
C SER A 430 -2.13 -14.23 3.24
N LEU A 431 -1.12 -13.74 3.97
CA LEU A 431 -0.55 -14.45 5.13
C LEU A 431 -1.56 -14.57 6.27
N THR A 432 -2.33 -13.51 6.52
CA THR A 432 -3.42 -13.53 7.52
C THR A 432 -4.51 -14.53 7.13
N LEU A 433 -4.81 -14.67 5.84
CA LEU A 433 -5.87 -15.54 5.33
C LEU A 433 -5.39 -16.96 4.96
N GLY A 434 -4.08 -17.19 4.92
CA GLY A 434 -3.47 -18.44 4.48
C GLY A 434 -3.72 -18.75 3.00
N THR A 435 -3.54 -17.77 2.11
CA THR A 435 -3.82 -17.88 0.67
C THR A 435 -2.63 -17.48 -0.21
N SER A 436 -2.71 -17.74 -1.52
CA SER A 436 -1.89 -17.00 -2.49
C SER A 436 -2.21 -15.50 -2.46
N SER A 437 -1.27 -14.66 -2.91
CA SER A 437 -1.40 -13.19 -2.82
C SER A 437 -2.18 -12.63 -4.00
N GLY A 438 -3.42 -12.17 -3.77
CA GLY A 438 -4.21 -11.49 -4.80
C GLY A 438 -4.44 -12.40 -6.02
N ILE A 439 -3.92 -11.96 -7.17
CA ILE A 439 -3.97 -12.66 -8.46
C ILE A 439 -2.83 -13.66 -8.67
N HIS A 440 -1.75 -13.56 -7.89
CA HIS A 440 -0.51 -14.32 -8.10
C HIS A 440 -0.65 -15.79 -7.73
N ALA A 441 0.11 -16.63 -8.42
CA ALA A 441 0.25 -18.06 -8.15
C ALA A 441 0.79 -18.35 -6.74
N TRP A 442 0.54 -19.58 -6.29
CA TRP A 442 1.25 -20.15 -5.16
C TRP A 442 2.73 -20.35 -5.50
N HIS A 443 3.60 -20.31 -4.50
CA HIS A 443 5.04 -20.46 -4.73
C HIS A 443 5.37 -21.85 -5.28
N ASN A 444 4.89 -22.91 -4.63
CA ASN A 444 5.06 -24.28 -5.08
C ASN A 444 4.05 -25.19 -4.37
N ASP A 445 4.04 -26.49 -4.68
CA ASP A 445 3.24 -27.49 -3.96
C ASP A 445 3.57 -27.50 -2.47
N TYR A 446 4.88 -27.52 -2.17
CA TYR A 446 5.45 -27.45 -0.82
C TYR A 446 6.60 -26.46 -0.80
N TYR A 447 6.62 -25.58 0.19
CA TYR A 447 7.66 -24.57 0.33
C TYR A 447 7.74 -24.07 1.78
N ILE A 448 8.86 -23.44 2.14
CA ILE A 448 9.06 -22.78 3.42
C ILE A 448 8.80 -21.30 3.25
N ARG A 449 7.95 -20.73 4.10
CA ARG A 449 7.71 -19.29 4.18
C ARG A 449 8.51 -18.70 5.33
N ARG A 450 9.34 -17.71 5.02
CA ARG A 450 10.17 -17.00 5.99
C ARG A 450 9.63 -15.61 6.33
N LEU A 451 9.61 -15.29 7.62
CA LEU A 451 9.39 -13.94 8.15
C LEU A 451 10.65 -13.51 8.90
N ARG A 452 11.00 -12.23 8.84
CA ARG A 452 12.11 -11.69 9.65
C ARG A 452 11.55 -11.03 10.90
N VAL A 453 12.23 -11.22 12.01
CA VAL A 453 11.88 -10.65 13.33
C VAL A 453 13.13 -10.06 13.98
N GLY A 454 13.00 -8.89 14.59
CA GLY A 454 14.06 -8.31 15.42
C GLY A 454 14.28 -9.14 16.69
N LYS A 455 15.52 -9.42 17.05
CA LYS A 455 15.84 -10.16 18.29
C LYS A 455 15.48 -9.37 19.56
N ASN A 456 15.22 -8.07 19.42
CA ASN A 456 14.71 -7.19 20.47
C ASN A 456 13.19 -7.22 20.63
N GLU A 457 12.45 -7.89 19.74
CA GLU A 457 10.99 -8.01 19.82
C GLU A 457 10.60 -9.13 20.81
N ALA A 458 9.56 -8.91 21.62
CA ALA A 458 9.14 -9.89 22.62
C ALA A 458 8.72 -11.24 22.01
N ILE A 459 8.10 -11.22 20.84
CA ILE A 459 7.72 -12.43 20.12
C ILE A 459 8.92 -13.32 19.76
N TYR A 460 10.11 -12.73 19.50
CA TYR A 460 11.32 -13.53 19.25
C TYR A 460 11.70 -14.34 20.49
N SER A 461 11.71 -13.71 21.67
CA SER A 461 12.08 -14.38 22.92
C SER A 461 11.09 -15.51 23.25
N TYR A 462 9.79 -15.24 23.09
CA TYR A 462 8.75 -16.26 23.27
C TYR A 462 8.93 -17.44 22.31
N LEU A 463 9.13 -17.17 21.02
CA LEU A 463 9.31 -18.22 20.01
C LEU A 463 10.60 -19.00 20.26
N LEU A 464 11.70 -18.35 20.62
CA LEU A 464 12.96 -19.05 20.91
C LEU A 464 12.83 -20.01 22.11
N GLU A 465 12.09 -19.62 23.14
CA GLU A 465 11.90 -20.44 24.35
C GLU A 465 10.90 -21.59 24.14
N ASN A 466 9.80 -21.34 23.41
CA ASN A 466 8.68 -22.27 23.31
C ASN A 466 8.61 -23.03 21.97
N HIS A 467 9.18 -22.45 20.91
CA HIS A 467 9.14 -22.93 19.53
C HIS A 467 10.49 -22.73 18.80
N PRO A 468 11.63 -23.18 19.39
CA PRO A 468 12.95 -22.98 18.78
C PRO A 468 13.08 -23.59 17.39
N GLU A 469 12.25 -24.60 17.05
CA GLU A 469 12.18 -25.20 15.71
C GLU A 469 11.75 -24.23 14.62
N LEU A 470 11.06 -23.14 14.98
CA LEU A 470 10.60 -22.12 14.03
C LEU A 470 11.65 -21.06 13.76
N VAL A 471 12.68 -20.92 14.60
CA VAL A 471 13.54 -19.72 14.64
C VAL A 471 14.99 -20.04 14.33
N GLU A 472 15.57 -19.31 13.39
CA GLU A 472 17.00 -19.36 13.07
C GLU A 472 17.60 -17.95 12.98
N ASP A 473 18.93 -17.85 13.04
CA ASP A 473 19.61 -16.57 12.87
C ASP A 473 19.52 -16.07 11.42
N GLU A 474 19.37 -14.75 11.24
CA GLU A 474 19.45 -14.17 9.90
C GLU A 474 20.91 -14.16 9.43
N TYR A 475 21.16 -14.68 8.23
CA TYR A 475 22.49 -14.98 7.73
C TYR A 475 23.41 -13.75 7.63
N PHE A 476 22.89 -12.60 7.19
CA PHE A 476 23.67 -11.39 6.97
C PHE A 476 23.72 -10.47 8.21
N ASN A 477 22.80 -10.63 9.15
CA ASN A 477 22.72 -9.85 10.37
C ASN A 477 22.24 -10.69 11.59
N PRO A 478 23.04 -11.72 11.97
CA PRO A 478 22.63 -12.69 12.98
C PRO A 478 22.54 -12.09 14.38
N HIS A 479 23.20 -10.96 14.64
CA HIS A 479 23.23 -10.35 15.96
C HIS A 479 21.96 -9.57 16.33
N THR A 480 21.24 -9.03 15.34
CA THR A 480 20.05 -8.21 15.60
C THR A 480 18.76 -8.80 15.05
N THR A 481 18.85 -9.75 14.12
CA THR A 481 17.69 -10.25 13.38
C THR A 481 17.69 -11.77 13.36
N ALA A 482 16.49 -12.33 13.45
CA ALA A 482 16.21 -13.74 13.28
C ALA A 482 15.17 -13.96 12.17
N VAL A 483 15.04 -15.20 11.75
CA VAL A 483 14.14 -15.67 10.72
C VAL A 483 13.19 -16.70 11.34
N ILE A 484 11.90 -16.50 11.11
CA ILE A 484 10.84 -17.46 11.45
C ILE A 484 10.50 -18.24 10.18
N SER A 485 10.68 -19.56 10.19
CA SER A 485 10.49 -20.46 9.05
C SER A 485 9.28 -21.36 9.27
N ILE A 486 8.26 -21.25 8.41
CA ILE A 486 7.01 -22.02 8.54
C ILE A 486 6.76 -22.80 7.24
N PRO A 487 6.56 -24.14 7.30
CA PRO A 487 6.24 -24.93 6.13
C PRO A 487 4.85 -24.55 5.59
N GLN A 488 4.70 -24.51 4.27
CA GLN A 488 3.48 -24.16 3.57
C GLN A 488 3.18 -25.18 2.48
N LYS A 489 1.89 -25.41 2.27
CA LYS A 489 1.38 -26.29 1.23
C LYS A 489 0.29 -25.57 0.44
N ALA A 490 0.41 -25.59 -0.89
CA ALA A 490 -0.64 -25.07 -1.75
C ALA A 490 -1.85 -26.03 -1.78
N PRO A 491 -3.10 -25.52 -1.84
CA PRO A 491 -4.28 -26.35 -2.04
C PRO A 491 -4.18 -27.19 -3.31
N GLU A 492 -4.79 -28.37 -3.32
CA GLU A 492 -4.84 -29.24 -4.50
C GLU A 492 -5.53 -28.52 -5.68
N GLY A 493 -4.96 -28.68 -6.89
CA GLY A 493 -5.48 -28.03 -8.11
C GLY A 493 -5.16 -26.53 -8.23
N SER A 494 -4.30 -26.00 -7.37
CA SER A 494 -3.82 -24.61 -7.44
C SER A 494 -2.88 -24.37 -8.62
N ILE A 495 -2.76 -23.10 -9.01
CA ILE A 495 -1.79 -22.62 -9.99
C ILE A 495 -0.49 -22.25 -9.27
N MET A 496 0.64 -22.76 -9.77
CA MET A 496 1.98 -22.57 -9.22
C MET A 496 2.80 -21.56 -10.02
N ARG A 497 3.85 -20.99 -9.41
CA ARG A 497 4.75 -20.01 -10.03
C ARG A 497 5.52 -20.51 -11.25
N THR A 498 5.45 -21.81 -11.54
CA THR A 498 5.97 -22.41 -12.77
C THR A 498 5.18 -21.98 -14.01
N GLU A 499 4.03 -21.32 -13.83
CA GLU A 499 3.29 -20.68 -14.92
C GLU A 499 4.15 -19.68 -15.71
N SER A 500 3.83 -19.51 -16.99
CA SER A 500 4.43 -18.49 -17.84
C SER A 500 3.87 -17.09 -17.54
N ALA A 501 4.61 -16.06 -17.92
CA ALA A 501 4.13 -14.68 -17.80
C ALA A 501 2.80 -14.50 -18.54
N LEU A 502 2.64 -15.12 -19.71
CA LEU A 502 1.42 -15.09 -20.51
C LEU A 502 0.23 -15.80 -19.82
N GLN A 503 0.46 -16.86 -19.05
CA GLN A 503 -0.61 -17.52 -18.30
C GLN A 503 -1.16 -16.60 -17.20
N LEU A 504 -0.28 -15.94 -16.45
CA LEU A 504 -0.68 -14.92 -15.47
C LEU A 504 -1.43 -13.77 -16.16
N LEU A 505 -0.94 -13.26 -17.29
CA LEU A 505 -1.59 -12.18 -18.03
C LEU A 505 -2.98 -12.57 -18.55
N LYS A 506 -3.16 -13.80 -19.04
CA LYS A 506 -4.48 -14.33 -19.41
C LYS A 506 -5.43 -14.37 -18.20
N ARG A 507 -4.93 -14.79 -17.03
CA ARG A 507 -5.71 -14.76 -15.78
C ARG A 507 -6.06 -13.33 -15.36
N VAL A 508 -5.11 -12.38 -15.46
CA VAL A 508 -5.37 -10.94 -15.22
C VAL A 508 -6.48 -10.44 -16.13
N LYS A 509 -6.44 -10.76 -17.43
CA LYS A 509 -7.50 -10.36 -18.35
C LYS A 509 -8.86 -10.94 -17.99
N LEU A 510 -8.92 -12.25 -17.72
CA LEU A 510 -10.16 -12.94 -17.30
C LEU A 510 -10.79 -12.25 -16.09
N VAL A 511 -10.00 -12.05 -15.02
CA VAL A 511 -10.49 -11.42 -13.78
C VAL A 511 -10.82 -9.93 -14.01
N THR A 512 -10.10 -9.21 -14.89
CA THR A 512 -10.51 -7.85 -15.24
C THR A 512 -11.88 -7.85 -15.92
N ASP A 513 -12.10 -8.76 -16.87
CA ASP A 513 -13.33 -8.82 -17.66
C ASP A 513 -14.54 -9.26 -16.82
N GLU A 514 -14.36 -10.22 -15.92
CA GLU A 514 -15.46 -10.81 -15.15
C GLU A 514 -15.65 -10.23 -13.74
N TRP A 515 -14.62 -9.60 -13.14
CA TRP A 515 -14.72 -9.04 -11.79
C TRP A 515 -14.60 -7.51 -11.77
N VAL A 516 -13.57 -6.94 -12.40
CA VAL A 516 -13.28 -5.50 -12.30
C VAL A 516 -14.25 -4.66 -13.15
N LYS A 517 -14.43 -5.01 -14.43
CA LYS A 517 -15.33 -4.29 -15.34
C LYS A 517 -16.79 -4.33 -14.87
N PRO A 518 -17.36 -5.46 -14.41
CA PRO A 518 -18.75 -5.49 -13.95
C PRO A 518 -18.99 -4.67 -12.68
N GLY A 519 -17.95 -4.46 -11.84
CA GLY A 519 -18.03 -3.58 -10.67
C GLY A 519 -17.88 -2.08 -10.96
N PHE A 520 -17.70 -1.69 -12.22
CA PHE A 520 -17.66 -0.28 -12.66
C PHE A 520 -19.09 0.27 -12.84
N ARG A 521 -19.35 1.49 -12.33
CA ARG A 521 -20.59 2.25 -12.64
C ARG A 521 -20.31 3.45 -13.52
N LYS A 522 -19.31 4.26 -13.16
CA LYS A 522 -18.99 5.53 -13.82
C LYS A 522 -17.57 6.00 -13.52
N GLY A 523 -17.07 6.89 -14.37
CA GLY A 523 -15.72 7.45 -14.26
C GLY A 523 -15.00 7.42 -15.60
N GLN A 524 -13.75 7.88 -15.62
CA GLN A 524 -12.91 7.82 -16.82
C GLN A 524 -12.08 6.53 -16.85
N ASN A 525 -11.64 6.05 -15.69
CA ASN A 525 -10.90 4.81 -15.55
C ASN A 525 -11.68 3.84 -14.65
N THR A 526 -11.54 2.53 -14.89
CA THR A 526 -11.94 1.49 -13.96
C THR A 526 -10.99 1.44 -12.76
N HIS A 527 -11.28 0.59 -11.77
CA HIS A 527 -10.20 0.05 -10.95
C HIS A 527 -9.36 -0.93 -11.80
N ASN A 528 -8.38 -1.55 -11.17
CA ASN A 528 -7.39 -2.37 -11.84
C ASN A 528 -7.04 -3.60 -11.00
N ILE A 529 -6.30 -4.51 -11.62
CA ILE A 529 -5.61 -5.59 -10.94
C ILE A 529 -4.15 -5.16 -10.78
N SER A 530 -3.71 -5.05 -9.54
CA SER A 530 -2.29 -4.88 -9.26
C SER A 530 -1.60 -6.23 -9.39
N ALA A 531 -0.70 -6.32 -10.37
CA ALA A 531 0.14 -7.49 -10.56
C ALA A 531 1.55 -7.08 -10.95
N THR A 532 2.51 -7.81 -10.39
CA THR A 532 3.88 -7.89 -10.89
C THR A 532 4.01 -9.09 -11.81
N ILE A 533 4.51 -8.87 -13.02
CA ILE A 533 4.71 -9.87 -14.06
C ILE A 533 6.21 -10.08 -14.20
N SER A 534 6.71 -11.21 -13.71
CA SER A 534 8.11 -11.59 -13.90
C SER A 534 8.27 -12.26 -15.27
N ILE A 535 9.15 -11.72 -16.10
CA ILE A 535 9.29 -12.08 -17.52
C ILE A 535 10.65 -12.75 -17.73
N LYS A 536 10.66 -13.98 -18.24
CA LYS A 536 11.91 -14.65 -18.64
C LYS A 536 12.42 -14.06 -19.95
N ASP A 537 13.72 -14.17 -20.20
CA ASP A 537 14.38 -13.57 -21.37
C ASP A 537 13.70 -13.90 -22.71
N ALA A 538 13.24 -15.15 -22.86
CA ALA A 538 12.55 -15.62 -24.07
C ALA A 538 11.10 -15.11 -24.22
N GLU A 539 10.48 -14.56 -23.17
CA GLU A 539 9.06 -14.18 -23.15
C GLU A 539 8.81 -12.69 -23.46
N TRP A 540 9.86 -11.85 -23.46
CA TRP A 540 9.72 -10.38 -23.56
C TRP A 540 8.97 -9.89 -24.80
N VAL A 541 9.16 -10.54 -25.95
CA VAL A 541 8.51 -10.14 -27.20
C VAL A 541 7.01 -10.42 -27.12
N ASP A 542 6.64 -11.66 -26.77
CA ASP A 542 5.24 -12.07 -26.70
C ASP A 542 4.48 -11.33 -25.60
N VAL A 543 5.14 -11.06 -24.47
CA VAL A 543 4.55 -10.26 -23.38
C VAL A 543 4.34 -8.80 -23.81
N GLY A 544 5.31 -8.19 -24.50
CA GLY A 544 5.16 -6.83 -25.02
C GLY A 544 3.99 -6.69 -26.00
N GLU A 545 3.87 -7.65 -26.93
CA GLU A 545 2.73 -7.74 -27.86
C GLU A 545 1.41 -7.90 -27.11
N TRP A 546 1.34 -8.83 -26.15
CA TRP A 546 0.14 -9.04 -25.34
C TRP A 546 -0.26 -7.76 -24.59
N MET A 547 0.71 -7.08 -23.98
CA MET A 547 0.50 -5.84 -23.22
C MET A 547 -0.12 -4.75 -24.10
N TRP A 548 0.34 -4.62 -25.35
CA TRP A 548 -0.23 -3.67 -26.30
C TRP A 548 -1.64 -4.06 -26.76
N GLU A 549 -1.83 -5.29 -27.19
CA GLU A 549 -3.10 -5.80 -27.71
C GLU A 549 -4.22 -5.75 -26.65
N ASN A 550 -3.86 -6.06 -25.40
CA ASN A 550 -4.80 -6.16 -24.29
C ASN A 550 -4.81 -4.92 -23.40
N ARG A 551 -4.24 -3.79 -23.85
CA ARG A 551 -4.16 -2.54 -23.06
C ARG A 551 -5.51 -2.11 -22.47
N THR A 552 -6.64 -2.38 -23.13
CA THR A 552 -7.99 -2.08 -22.63
C THR A 552 -8.44 -2.93 -21.43
N SER A 553 -7.63 -3.91 -21.01
CA SER A 553 -7.91 -4.87 -19.93
C SER A 553 -7.04 -4.65 -18.68
N TYR A 554 -6.26 -3.56 -18.62
CA TYR A 554 -5.53 -3.14 -17.42
C TYR A 554 -5.19 -1.64 -17.49
N ASN A 555 -5.08 -0.97 -16.36
CA ASN A 555 -4.58 0.41 -16.30
C ASN A 555 -3.06 0.44 -16.15
N GLY A 556 -2.50 -0.33 -15.23
CA GLY A 556 -1.05 -0.48 -15.09
C GLY A 556 -0.69 -1.85 -14.56
N LEU A 557 0.45 -2.36 -14.99
CA LEU A 557 1.04 -3.62 -14.51
C LEU A 557 2.52 -3.36 -14.27
N SER A 558 3.07 -3.93 -13.20
CA SER A 558 4.51 -3.91 -12.96
C SER A 558 5.12 -5.08 -13.73
N VAL A 559 6.16 -4.83 -14.50
CA VAL A 559 6.88 -5.86 -15.27
C VAL A 559 8.32 -5.88 -14.79
N LEU A 560 8.90 -7.05 -14.57
CA LEU A 560 10.27 -7.19 -14.10
C LEU A 560 10.96 -8.34 -14.83
N PRO A 561 12.26 -8.26 -15.12
CA PRO A 561 13.02 -9.45 -15.49
C PRO A 561 12.91 -10.51 -14.39
N TYR A 562 12.75 -11.78 -14.78
CA TYR A 562 12.82 -12.87 -13.84
C TYR A 562 14.27 -13.09 -13.41
N ASP A 563 14.61 -12.76 -12.17
CA ASP A 563 15.86 -13.15 -11.53
C ASP A 563 15.60 -14.42 -10.70
N GLY A 564 16.27 -15.53 -11.03
CA GLY A 564 16.05 -16.83 -10.37
C GLY A 564 16.37 -16.89 -8.87
N GLY A 565 16.56 -15.74 -8.21
CA GLY A 565 16.96 -15.58 -6.83
C GLY A 565 18.41 -16.00 -6.57
N THR A 566 19.12 -15.23 -5.75
CA THR A 566 20.46 -15.60 -5.24
C THR A 566 20.53 -15.57 -3.71
N TYR A 567 19.40 -15.38 -3.04
CA TYR A 567 19.32 -15.19 -1.59
C TYR A 567 19.45 -16.51 -0.82
N THR A 568 20.37 -16.56 0.12
CA THR A 568 20.58 -17.71 1.03
C THR A 568 19.36 -18.03 1.89
N GLN A 569 18.66 -17.01 2.40
CA GLN A 569 17.42 -17.15 3.16
C GLN A 569 16.30 -16.41 2.44
N ALA A 570 15.92 -16.93 1.27
CA ALA A 570 14.84 -16.37 0.48
C ALA A 570 13.52 -16.37 1.27
N PRO A 571 12.65 -15.34 1.11
CA PRO A 571 11.34 -15.29 1.76
C PRO A 571 10.45 -16.52 1.46
N PHE A 572 10.69 -17.17 0.33
CA PHE A 572 10.10 -18.42 -0.08
C PHE A 572 11.22 -19.37 -0.51
N GLU A 573 11.18 -20.61 -0.06
CA GLU A 573 12.12 -21.66 -0.47
C GLU A 573 11.35 -22.93 -0.83
N ASP A 574 11.58 -23.47 -2.03
CA ASP A 574 11.02 -24.76 -2.42
C ASP A 574 11.51 -25.85 -1.47
N CYS A 575 10.62 -26.77 -1.06
CA CYS A 575 11.03 -27.95 -0.29
C CYS A 575 10.38 -29.22 -0.81
N SER A 576 10.98 -30.37 -0.48
CA SER A 576 10.36 -31.66 -0.80
C SER A 576 9.18 -31.94 0.12
N LYS A 577 8.29 -32.84 -0.28
CA LYS A 577 7.18 -33.27 0.56
C LYS A 577 7.67 -33.87 1.89
N GLU A 578 8.76 -34.64 1.85
CA GLU A 578 9.36 -35.24 3.05
C GLU A 578 9.86 -34.15 4.01
N THR A 579 10.47 -33.09 3.48
CA THR A 579 10.92 -31.95 4.29
C THR A 579 9.72 -31.23 4.92
N TYR A 580 8.67 -30.99 4.13
CA TYR A 580 7.42 -30.41 4.61
C TYR A 580 6.81 -31.25 5.75
N ASP A 581 6.66 -32.56 5.54
CA ASP A 581 6.05 -33.47 6.51
C ASP A 581 6.87 -33.50 7.81
N VAL A 582 8.21 -33.55 7.74
CA VAL A 582 9.09 -33.47 8.92
C VAL A 582 8.91 -32.16 9.69
N MET A 583 8.86 -31.02 8.99
CA MET A 583 8.61 -29.74 9.64
C MET A 583 7.23 -29.71 10.28
N MET A 584 6.19 -30.20 9.58
CA MET A 584 4.82 -30.25 10.09
C MET A 584 4.70 -31.11 11.36
N ASP A 585 5.38 -32.25 11.43
CA ASP A 585 5.38 -33.13 12.60
C ASP A 585 6.02 -32.47 13.84
N SER A 586 6.96 -31.53 13.62
CA SER A 586 7.57 -30.75 14.70
C SER A 586 6.72 -29.57 15.16
N LEU A 587 5.74 -29.13 14.36
CA LEU A 587 4.93 -27.95 14.70
C LEU A 587 3.94 -28.25 15.82
N THR A 588 3.95 -27.37 16.81
CA THR A 588 2.91 -27.31 17.85
C THR A 588 2.18 -25.97 17.79
N SER A 589 0.97 -25.91 18.35
CA SER A 589 0.19 -24.67 18.36
C SER A 589 0.88 -23.59 19.19
N ILE A 590 0.92 -22.38 18.67
CA ILE A 590 1.44 -21.21 19.39
C ILE A 590 0.34 -20.55 20.23
N ASP A 591 0.71 -19.95 21.35
CA ASP A 591 -0.17 -19.13 22.17
C ASP A 591 0.44 -17.73 22.38
N LEU A 592 0.07 -16.81 21.47
CA LEU A 592 0.61 -15.45 21.48
C LEU A 592 0.08 -14.58 22.63
N THR A 593 -0.88 -15.06 23.44
CA THR A 593 -1.29 -14.35 24.66
C THR A 593 -0.21 -14.38 25.74
N LYS A 594 0.74 -15.30 25.63
CA LYS A 594 1.91 -15.42 26.52
C LYS A 594 3.06 -14.50 26.13
N VAL A 595 2.96 -13.77 25.02
CA VAL A 595 3.96 -12.76 24.64
C VAL A 595 3.74 -11.53 25.51
N THR A 596 4.61 -11.32 26.48
CA THR A 596 4.59 -10.15 27.35
C THR A 596 5.56 -9.08 26.85
N GLU A 597 5.07 -7.84 26.75
CA GLU A 597 5.81 -6.66 26.30
C GLU A 597 5.78 -5.61 27.42
N ALA A 598 6.91 -5.39 28.10
CA ALA A 598 7.01 -4.38 29.16
C ALA A 598 6.86 -2.93 28.65
N GLU A 599 7.19 -2.70 27.37
CA GLU A 599 7.02 -1.43 26.67
C GLU A 599 6.52 -1.69 25.25
N ASP A 600 5.78 -0.74 24.68
CA ASP A 600 5.44 -0.73 23.26
C ASP A 600 6.69 -0.52 22.39
N ASN A 601 7.22 -1.62 21.85
CA ASN A 601 8.34 -1.62 20.91
C ASN A 601 7.89 -1.73 19.45
N THR A 602 6.63 -1.38 19.13
CA THR A 602 6.12 -1.43 17.74
C THR A 602 7.05 -0.68 16.80
N ASP A 603 7.74 -1.41 15.91
CA ASP A 603 8.56 -0.84 14.85
C ASP A 603 7.75 -0.73 13.56
N LEU A 604 7.20 0.45 13.30
CA LEU A 604 6.43 0.70 12.08
C LEU A 604 7.32 0.77 10.83
N LYS A 605 8.66 0.90 10.94
CA LYS A 605 9.58 1.20 9.81
C LYS A 605 9.56 0.19 8.67
N SER A 606 9.24 -1.07 8.93
CA SER A 606 9.49 -2.15 7.97
C SER A 606 8.43 -2.32 6.86
N GLU A 607 7.31 -1.62 6.90
CA GLU A 607 6.08 -2.17 6.28
C GLU A 607 5.46 -1.35 5.14
N ALA A 608 5.15 -2.01 4.02
CA ALA A 608 4.19 -1.47 3.04
C ALA A 608 2.91 -2.32 3.11
N ALA A 609 1.76 -1.71 3.43
CA ALA A 609 0.47 -2.39 3.66
C ALA A 609 -0.07 -3.17 2.45
N CYS A 610 0.49 -2.91 1.25
CA CYS A 610 0.10 -3.52 -0.01
C CYS A 610 1.34 -3.99 -0.81
N ALA A 611 2.43 -4.39 -0.15
CA ALA A 611 3.57 -4.98 -0.85
C ALA A 611 3.39 -6.50 -1.00
N GLY A 612 2.56 -6.94 -1.96
CA GLY A 612 2.63 -8.31 -2.45
C GLY A 612 3.92 -8.49 -3.24
N GLY A 613 4.77 -9.47 -2.90
CA GLY A 613 6.02 -9.77 -3.64
C GLY A 613 7.18 -8.78 -3.43
N ALA A 614 6.94 -7.51 -3.08
CA ALA A 614 7.99 -6.48 -2.97
C ALA A 614 8.97 -6.63 -1.78
N CYS A 615 8.97 -7.78 -1.10
CA CYS A 615 10.05 -8.18 -0.19
C CYS A 615 11.23 -8.86 -0.93
N GLU A 616 11.15 -9.05 -2.25
CA GLU A 616 12.22 -9.68 -3.04
C GLU A 616 13.31 -8.69 -3.50
N ILE A 617 13.04 -7.38 -3.47
CA ILE A 617 13.98 -6.38 -3.98
C ILE A 617 14.38 -5.42 -2.86
N LYS A 618 15.55 -5.68 -2.25
CA LYS A 618 16.35 -4.59 -1.70
C LYS A 618 17.16 -4.03 -2.87
N PHE A 619 16.86 -2.79 -3.26
CA PHE A 619 17.82 -2.02 -4.04
C PHE A 619 19.07 -1.85 -3.17
N VAL A 620 20.22 -2.25 -3.70
CA VAL A 620 21.53 -1.99 -3.08
C VAL A 620 21.74 -0.49 -2.98
#